data_AF-A0A7K4IMP6-F1
#
_entry.id   AF-A0A7K4IMP6-F1
#
_cell.length_a   1.000
_cell.length_b   1.000
_cell.length_c   1.000
_cell.angle_alpha   90.00
_cell.angle_beta   90.00
_cell.angle_gamma   90.00
#
_symmetry.space_group_name_H-M   'P 1'
#
loop_
_entity.id
_entity.type
_entity.pdbx_description
1 polymer ?
#
loop_
_entity_poly.entity_id
_entity_poly.type
_entity_poly.pdbx_seq_one_letter_code
_entity_poly.pdbx_strand_id
1 'polypeptide(L)'
;MDSPKQPLVSVIVPTYNSQKTIKQCLQSIKNQTYKEIETIVIDRHSKDQTIQIAKKYKTKLLYVTEERSTLLLQFLQMLRQCDEQPCMLVG
;
A
#
# COMPACT_ATOMS: atom_id res chain seq x y z
N MET A 1 -3.48 -32.71 8.06
CA MET A 1 -3.07 -32.22 6.73
C MET A 1 -3.29 -30.72 6.73
N ASP A 2 -2.23 -29.95 6.91
CA ASP A 2 -2.30 -28.50 6.89
C ASP A 2 -2.52 -28.07 5.43
N SER A 3 -3.65 -27.41 5.15
CA SER A 3 -3.88 -26.85 3.81
C SER A 3 -2.88 -25.73 3.58
N PRO A 4 -2.30 -25.57 2.37
CA PRO A 4 -1.31 -24.52 2.15
C PRO A 4 -1.99 -23.16 2.34
N LYS A 5 -1.65 -22.49 3.44
CA LYS A 5 -2.12 -21.15 3.75
C LYS A 5 -1.53 -20.22 2.69
N GLN A 6 -2.40 -19.51 1.98
CA GLN A 6 -1.98 -18.60 0.92
C GLN A 6 -1.04 -17.53 1.51
N PRO A 7 0.11 -17.23 0.86
CA PRO A 7 1.07 -16.26 1.39
C PRO A 7 0.46 -14.86 1.45
N LEU A 8 0.65 -14.12 2.54
CA LEU A 8 0.17 -12.73 2.59
C LEU A 8 0.91 -11.90 1.54
N VAL A 9 0.15 -11.11 0.76
CA VAL A 9 0.69 -10.17 -0.24
C VAL A 9 0.47 -8.75 0.27
N SER A 10 1.53 -8.02 0.55
CA SER A 10 1.44 -6.61 0.92
C SER A 10 1.58 -5.72 -0.31
N VAL A 11 0.57 -4.88 -0.56
CA VAL A 11 0.50 -3.89 -1.64
C VAL A 11 0.73 -2.51 -1.05
N ILE A 12 1.79 -1.86 -1.50
CA ILE A 12 2.17 -0.52 -1.06
C ILE A 12 1.76 0.49 -2.13
N VAL A 13 1.02 1.51 -1.73
CA VAL A 13 0.51 2.57 -2.62
C VAL A 13 1.04 3.92 -2.13
N PRO A 14 2.14 4.42 -2.71
CA PRO A 14 2.62 5.78 -2.43
C PRO A 14 1.71 6.81 -3.10
N THR A 15 1.26 7.82 -2.35
CA THR A 15 0.33 8.83 -2.86
C THR A 15 0.69 10.24 -2.42
N TYR A 16 0.41 11.20 -3.30
CA TYR A 16 0.49 12.63 -3.02
C TYR A 16 -0.51 13.37 -3.91
N ASN A 17 -1.48 14.06 -3.32
CA ASN A 17 -2.57 14.76 -4.00
C ASN A 17 -3.24 13.94 -5.13
N SER A 18 -3.50 12.66 -4.85
CA SER A 18 -3.96 11.66 -5.82
C SER A 18 -5.47 11.39 -5.73
N GLN A 19 -6.30 12.33 -5.28
CA GLN A 19 -7.75 12.12 -5.07
C GLN A 19 -8.49 11.56 -6.30
N LYS A 20 -8.01 11.87 -7.52
CA LYS A 20 -8.64 11.44 -8.78
C LYS A 20 -8.39 9.96 -9.08
N THR A 21 -7.26 9.41 -8.67
CA THR A 21 -6.80 8.07 -9.07
C THR A 21 -6.80 7.06 -7.93
N ILE A 22 -6.56 7.51 -6.69
CA ILE A 22 -6.43 6.61 -5.53
C ILE A 22 -7.68 5.74 -5.32
N LYS A 23 -8.88 6.26 -5.59
CA LYS A 23 -10.13 5.51 -5.50
C LYS A 23 -10.13 4.28 -6.43
N GLN A 24 -9.74 4.48 -7.69
CA GLN A 24 -9.70 3.43 -8.69
C GLN A 24 -8.61 2.40 -8.38
N CYS A 25 -7.44 2.86 -7.93
CA CYS A 25 -6.34 1.99 -7.49
C CYS A 25 -6.77 1.07 -6.33
N LEU A 26 -7.30 1.64 -5.24
CA LEU A 26 -7.78 0.88 -4.09
C LEU A 26 -8.93 -0.06 -4.42
N GLN A 27 -9.82 0.34 -5.34
CA GLN A 27 -10.89 -0.52 -5.82
C GLN A 27 -10.36 -1.69 -6.66
N SER A 28 -9.34 -1.48 -7.49
CA SER A 28 -8.67 -2.55 -8.24
C SER A 28 -8.02 -3.57 -7.32
N ILE A 29 -7.32 -3.10 -6.28
CA ILE A 29 -6.68 -3.97 -5.28
C ILE A 29 -7.74 -4.79 -4.52
N LYS A 30 -8.84 -4.16 -4.10
CA LYS A 30 -9.94 -4.85 -3.42
C LYS A 30 -10.64 -5.89 -4.29
N ASN A 31 -10.70 -5.66 -5.60
CA ASN A 31 -11.35 -6.54 -6.56
C ASN A 31 -10.46 -7.69 -7.05
N GLN A 32 -9.23 -7.82 -6.56
CA GLN A 32 -8.35 -8.92 -6.94
C GLN A 32 -8.96 -10.29 -6.57
N THR A 33 -8.63 -11.29 -7.39
CA THR A 33 -9.01 -12.69 -7.16
C THR A 33 -8.31 -13.26 -5.93
N TYR A 34 -7.08 -12.81 -5.66
CA TYR A 34 -6.32 -13.13 -4.46
C TYR A 34 -6.87 -12.41 -3.22
N LYS A 35 -7.04 -13.13 -2.11
CA LYS A 35 -7.74 -12.61 -0.91
C LYS A 35 -6.83 -12.23 0.25
N GLU A 36 -5.67 -12.88 0.36
CA GLU A 36 -4.68 -12.55 1.40
C GLU A 36 -3.86 -11.33 0.98
N ILE A 37 -4.52 -10.17 0.81
CA ILE A 37 -3.89 -8.91 0.44
C ILE A 37 -3.96 -7.91 1.61
N GLU A 38 -2.81 -7.39 2.00
CA GLU A 38 -2.69 -6.23 2.85
C GLU A 38 -2.45 -4.97 2.00
N THR A 39 -3.14 -3.86 2.26
CA THR A 39 -2.91 -2.60 1.54
C THR A 39 -2.40 -1.51 2.46
N ILE A 40 -1.25 -0.94 2.10
CA ILE A 40 -0.54 0.09 2.85
C ILE A 40 -0.43 1.33 1.97
N VAL A 41 -1.11 2.40 2.35
CA VAL A 41 -1.07 3.69 1.66
C VAL A 41 -0.04 4.57 2.37
N ILE A 42 0.91 5.09 1.60
CA ILE A 42 1.96 5.99 2.10
C ILE A 42 1.68 7.38 1.55
N ASP A 43 1.28 8.32 2.42
CA ASP A 43 0.87 9.66 2.01
C ASP A 43 1.87 10.74 2.45
N ARG A 44 2.25 11.63 1.51
CA ARG A 44 3.16 12.75 1.79
C ARG A 44 2.41 14.03 2.16
N HIS A 45 1.54 13.97 3.17
CA HIS A 45 0.70 15.08 3.62
C HIS A 45 -0.11 15.73 2.49
N SER A 46 -0.87 14.91 1.77
CA SER A 46 -1.81 15.38 0.74
C SER A 46 -2.78 16.40 1.33
N LYS A 47 -2.99 17.50 0.60
CA LYS A 47 -3.91 18.60 0.99
C LYS A 47 -5.31 18.43 0.40
N ASP A 48 -5.50 17.42 -0.43
CA ASP A 48 -6.76 17.10 -1.09
C ASP A 48 -7.51 15.97 -0.36
N GLN A 49 -8.50 15.36 -1.03
CA GLN A 49 -9.29 14.29 -0.44
C GLN A 49 -8.59 12.91 -0.42
N THR A 50 -7.32 12.81 -0.80
CA THR A 50 -6.59 11.52 -0.89
C THR A 50 -6.66 10.72 0.41
N ILE A 51 -6.32 11.37 1.53
CA ILE A 51 -6.35 10.74 2.87
C ILE A 51 -7.77 10.29 3.24
N GLN A 52 -8.78 11.11 2.94
CA GLN A 52 -10.17 10.78 3.23
C GLN A 52 -10.65 9.58 2.43
N ILE A 53 -10.24 9.48 1.17
CA ILE A 53 -10.54 8.35 0.30
C ILE A 53 -9.83 7.11 0.85
N ALA A 54 -8.53 7.15 1.13
CA ALA A 54 -7.78 6.02 1.67
C ALA A 54 -8.42 5.44 2.95
N LYS A 55 -8.83 6.31 3.89
CA LYS A 55 -9.50 5.89 5.14
C LYS A 55 -10.79 5.10 4.90
N LYS A 56 -11.54 5.37 3.81
CA LYS A 56 -12.78 4.63 3.49
C LYS A 56 -12.52 3.17 3.10
N TYR A 57 -11.32 2.84 2.63
CA TYR A 57 -10.99 1.50 2.14
C TYR A 57 -10.36 0.60 3.22
N LYS A 58 -10.34 1.03 4.50
CA LYS A 58 -9.74 0.29 5.62
C LYS A 58 -8.27 -0.10 5.39
N THR A 59 -7.51 0.73 4.68
CA THR A 59 -6.08 0.51 4.44
C THR A 59 -5.26 1.00 5.62
N LYS A 60 -4.05 0.44 5.80
CA LYS A 60 -3.06 1.02 6.72
C LYS A 60 -2.54 2.31 6.09
N LEU A 61 -2.63 3.43 6.79
CA LEU A 61 -2.17 4.73 6.30
C LEU A 61 -0.92 5.15 7.06
N LEU A 62 0.18 5.35 6.34
CA LEU A 62 1.44 5.86 6.86
C LEU A 62 1.70 7.24 6.27
N TYR A 63 2.19 8.17 7.09
CA TYR A 63 2.58 9.51 6.64
C TYR A 63 4.09 9.60 6.55
N VAL A 64 4.59 10.17 5.45
CA VAL A 64 6.02 10.43 5.27
C VAL A 64 6.30 11.92 5.42
N THR A 65 7.16 12.26 6.36
CA THR A 65 7.74 13.59 6.54
C THR A 65 9.03 13.74 5.72
N GLU A 66 9.35 14.98 5.33
CA GLU A 66 10.34 15.48 4.34
C GLU A 66 11.80 14.95 4.33
N GLU A 67 12.16 13.83 4.97
CA GLU A 67 13.48 13.25 4.73
C GLU A 67 13.50 12.50 3.40
N ARG A 68 14.13 13.12 2.38
CA ARG A 68 14.32 12.63 1.00
C ARG A 68 14.80 11.17 0.90
N SER A 69 15.36 10.62 1.97
CA SER A 69 15.88 9.26 2.08
C SER A 69 14.82 8.23 2.53
N THR A 70 13.71 8.64 3.14
CA THR A 70 12.74 7.72 3.76
C THR A 70 11.86 6.98 2.77
N LEU A 71 11.55 7.56 1.60
CA LEU A 71 10.74 6.86 0.59
C LEU A 71 11.49 5.65 0.04
N LEU A 72 12.78 5.81 -0.32
CA LEU A 72 13.62 4.71 -0.77
C LEU A 72 14.00 3.77 0.38
N LEU A 73 14.25 4.30 1.59
CA LEU A 73 14.60 3.47 2.75
C LEU A 73 13.41 2.68 3.30
N GLN A 74 12.17 3.19 3.28
CA GLN A 74 10.98 2.42 3.60
C GLN A 74 10.68 1.39 2.51
N PHE A 75 10.84 1.76 1.23
CA PHE A 75 10.73 0.83 0.11
C PHE A 75 11.77 -0.31 0.23
N LEU A 76 13.02 0.01 0.56
CA LEU A 76 14.11 -0.96 0.77
C LEU A 76 13.99 -1.73 2.10
N GLN A 77 13.47 -1.14 3.18
CA GLN A 77 13.17 -1.85 4.43
C GLN A 77 12.02 -2.85 4.25
N MET A 78 11.02 -2.52 3.43
CA MET A 78 9.93 -3.44 3.10
C MET A 78 10.37 -4.51 2.11
N LEU A 79 11.21 -4.19 1.11
CA LEU A 79 11.81 -5.20 0.23
C LEU A 79 12.72 -6.19 0.99
N ARG A 80 13.36 -5.77 2.09
CA ARG A 80 14.09 -6.69 2.99
C ARG A 80 13.18 -7.63 3.80
N GLN A 81 11.87 -7.37 3.87
CA GLN A 81 10.89 -8.32 4.39
C GLN A 81 10.32 -9.24 3.28
N CYS A 82 10.62 -8.98 2.00
CA CYS A 82 10.16 -9.80 0.87
C CYS A 82 11.02 -11.06 0.61
N ASP A 83 12.06 -11.34 1.41
CA ASP A 83 12.77 -12.64 1.34
C ASP A 83 11.85 -13.82 1.74
N GLU A 84 10.71 -13.55 2.41
CA GLU A 84 9.75 -14.59 2.79
C GLU A 84 8.31 -14.39 2.26
N GLN A 85 7.97 -13.27 1.61
CA GLN A 85 6.60 -13.01 1.09
C GLN A 85 6.57 -12.21 -0.23
N PRO A 86 5.67 -12.54 -1.19
CA PRO A 86 5.56 -11.83 -2.47
C PRO A 86 4.86 -10.47 -2.30
N CYS A 87 5.60 -9.39 -2.55
CA CYS A 87 5.13 -8.00 -2.48
C CYS A 87 4.84 -7.47 -3.90
N MET A 88 3.68 -6.85 -4.14
CA MET A 88 3.35 -6.23 -5.44
C MET A 88 3.24 -4.71 -5.29
N LEU A 89 4.07 -3.97 -6.04
CA LEU A 89 3.98 -2.52 -6.09
C LEU A 89 3.00 -2.09 -7.19
N VAL A 90 2.07 -1.19 -6.85
CA VAL A 90 1.20 -0.52 -7.82
C VAL A 90 1.56 0.96 -7.83
N GLY A 91 2.22 1.40 -8.90
CA GLY A 91 2.61 2.80 -9.16
C GLY A 91 1.57 3.56 -9.96
#